data_AF-A0AAN7QRE2-F1
#
_entry.id   AF-A0AAN7QRE2-F1
#
_cell.length_a   1.000
_cell.length_b   1.000
_cell.length_c   1.000
_cell.angle_alpha   90.00
_cell.angle_beta   90.00
_cell.angle_gamma   90.00
#
_symmetry.space_group_name_H-M   'P 1'
#
loop_
_entity.id
_entity.type
_entity.pdbx_description
1 polymer ?
#
loop_
_entity_poly.entity_id
_entity_poly.type
_entity_poly.pdbx_seq_one_letter_code
_entity_poly.pdbx_strand_id
1 'polypeptide(L)'
;MGLAVQGSTAKHGISLRTLIRKTGEASGPCLLVAGDMQGAVFGGLLDCPLKPTPKRKYQGTNQTFVFTTLHGEPRLFRATGANRYYYICMNDLLAFGGGGNFALHLDSDLLSATSGPCETFGSLCLAHNPEFDLKNIEVWGFVHISNYLT
;
A
#
# COMPACT_ATOMS: atom_id res chain seq x y z
N MET A 1 13.70 5.17 -15.65
CA MET A 1 12.45 4.59 -15.09
C MET A 1 11.67 5.74 -14.50
N GLY A 2 10.45 6.00 -14.99
CA GLY A 2 9.60 7.08 -14.48
C GLY A 2 8.62 6.52 -13.46
N LEU A 3 8.18 7.35 -12.51
CA LEU A 3 7.02 7.07 -11.67
C LEU A 3 5.80 7.76 -12.29
N ALA A 4 4.72 7.01 -12.49
CA ALA A 4 3.46 7.55 -12.97
C ALA A 4 2.35 7.22 -11.96
N VAL A 5 1.54 8.21 -11.60
CA VAL A 5 0.35 8.03 -10.76
C VAL A 5 -0.66 7.19 -11.53
N GLN A 6 -0.98 6.01 -10.99
CA GLN A 6 -1.96 5.08 -11.57
C GLN A 6 -3.33 5.33 -10.95
N GLY A 7 -3.38 5.58 -9.64
CA GLY A 7 -4.60 5.88 -8.92
C GLY A 7 -4.35 6.91 -7.82
N SER A 8 -5.35 7.73 -7.53
CA SER A 8 -5.26 8.79 -6.52
C SER A 8 -6.66 9.12 -6.03
N THR A 9 -6.87 9.14 -4.71
CA THR A 9 -8.18 9.47 -4.13
C THR A 9 -8.58 10.92 -4.38
N ALA A 10 -7.60 11.83 -4.47
CA ALA A 10 -7.81 13.24 -4.79
C ALA A 10 -8.33 13.46 -6.22
N LYS A 11 -7.96 12.58 -7.18
CA LYS A 11 -8.36 12.71 -8.60
C LYS A 11 -9.51 11.81 -9.00
N HIS A 12 -9.64 10.63 -8.38
CA HIS A 12 -10.51 9.55 -8.86
C HIS A 12 -11.58 9.13 -7.85
N GLY A 13 -11.69 9.84 -6.73
CA GLY A 13 -12.63 9.55 -5.65
C GLY A 13 -12.10 8.52 -4.67
N ILE A 14 -12.83 8.36 -3.57
CA ILE A 14 -12.39 7.65 -2.37
C ILE A 14 -12.72 6.14 -2.38
N SER A 15 -13.19 5.56 -3.48
CA SER A 15 -13.54 4.13 -3.49
C SER A 15 -12.33 3.22 -3.74
N LEU A 16 -12.08 2.26 -2.85
CA LEU A 16 -11.05 1.23 -3.04
C LEU A 16 -11.24 0.45 -4.34
N ARG A 17 -12.49 0.13 -4.70
CA ARG A 17 -12.79 -0.58 -5.96
C ARG A 17 -12.36 0.24 -7.19
N THR A 18 -12.53 1.56 -7.16
CA THR A 18 -12.05 2.45 -8.22
C THR A 18 -10.53 2.47 -8.27
N LEU A 19 -9.87 2.52 -7.11
CA LEU A 19 -8.41 2.47 -7.01
C LEU A 19 -7.85 1.16 -7.60
N ILE A 20 -8.42 0.02 -7.21
CA ILE A 20 -8.06 -1.31 -7.75
C ILE A 20 -8.20 -1.34 -9.27
N ARG A 21 -9.35 -0.90 -9.81
CA ARG A 21 -9.57 -0.85 -11.26
C ARG A 21 -8.51 -0.02 -11.97
N LYS A 22 -8.10 1.10 -11.38
CA LYS A 22 -7.09 2.00 -11.95
C LYS A 22 -5.68 1.41 -11.96
N THR A 23 -5.35 0.53 -11.03
CA THR A 23 -4.08 -0.24 -11.10
C THR A 23 -4.03 -1.22 -12.27
N GLY A 24 -5.15 -1.50 -12.94
CA GLY A 24 -5.23 -2.32 -14.15
C GLY A 24 -4.38 -1.81 -15.31
N GLU A 25 -4.08 -0.52 -15.33
CA GLU A 25 -3.28 0.15 -16.36
C GLU A 25 -1.76 -0.03 -16.12
N ALA A 26 -1.36 -0.53 -14.94
CA ALA A 26 0.02 -0.74 -14.55
C ALA A 26 0.44 -2.22 -14.57
N SER A 27 1.71 -2.47 -14.86
CA SER A 27 2.32 -3.80 -14.83
C SER A 27 3.59 -3.80 -13.99
N GLY A 28 3.71 -4.79 -13.10
CA GLY A 28 4.88 -4.96 -12.24
C GLY A 28 4.73 -4.32 -10.87
N PRO A 29 5.83 -3.96 -10.19
CA PRO A 29 5.76 -3.39 -8.85
C PRO A 29 5.03 -2.03 -8.87
N CYS A 30 4.39 -1.71 -7.76
CA CYS A 30 3.66 -0.47 -7.54
C CYS A 30 3.88 -0.02 -6.10
N LEU A 31 4.03 1.28 -5.91
CA LEU A 31 4.15 1.89 -4.59
C LEU A 31 2.80 2.51 -4.21
N LEU A 32 2.18 1.97 -3.17
CA LEU A 32 1.07 2.64 -2.50
C LEU A 32 1.63 3.62 -1.48
N VAL A 33 1.21 4.86 -1.56
CA VAL A 33 1.57 5.95 -0.65
C VAL A 33 0.30 6.53 -0.05
N ALA A 34 0.27 6.64 1.26
CA ALA A 34 -0.82 7.20 2.03
C ALA A 34 -0.27 8.21 3.05
N GLY A 35 -1.13 9.11 3.53
CA GLY A 35 -0.79 10.01 4.62
C GLY A 35 -1.92 10.15 5.62
N ASP A 36 -1.56 10.36 6.89
CA ASP A 36 -2.52 10.73 7.92
C ASP A 36 -2.75 12.25 7.97
N MET A 37 -3.78 12.68 8.70
CA MET A 37 -4.09 14.10 8.89
C MET A 37 -3.03 14.87 9.70
N GLN A 38 -2.11 14.17 10.38
CA GLN A 38 -1.04 14.75 11.20
C GLN A 38 0.27 14.93 10.43
N GLY A 39 0.34 14.46 9.17
CA GLY A 39 1.46 14.68 8.26
C GLY A 39 2.45 13.53 8.15
N ALA A 40 2.21 12.38 8.78
CA ALA A 40 3.01 11.18 8.50
C ALA A 40 2.66 10.64 7.11
N VAL A 41 3.68 10.27 6.35
CA VAL A 41 3.56 9.59 5.05
C VAL A 41 4.07 8.16 5.20
N PHE A 42 3.29 7.22 4.74
CA PHE A 42 3.58 5.79 4.87
C PHE A 42 2.99 5.02 3.70
N GLY A 43 3.25 3.72 3.64
CA GLY A 43 2.69 2.88 2.60
C GLY A 43 3.47 1.61 2.41
N GLY A 44 3.38 1.05 1.21
CA GLY A 44 4.05 -0.20 0.90
C GLY A 44 4.15 -0.50 -0.58
N LEU A 45 5.09 -1.37 -0.91
CA LEU A 45 5.26 -1.90 -2.27
C LEU A 45 4.36 -3.12 -2.45
N LEU A 46 3.61 -3.16 -3.54
CA LEU A 46 2.78 -4.30 -3.94
C LEU A 46 2.91 -4.56 -5.45
N ASP A 47 2.35 -5.67 -5.93
CA ASP A 47 2.34 -5.97 -7.37
C ASP A 47 1.04 -5.49 -8.03
N CYS A 48 1.17 -4.84 -9.19
CA CYS A 48 0.08 -4.46 -10.07
C CYS A 48 -0.05 -5.44 -11.27
N PRO A 49 -1.27 -5.62 -11.79
CA PRO A 49 -2.52 -5.02 -11.30
C PRO A 49 -2.96 -5.66 -9.97
N LEU A 50 -3.64 -4.88 -9.13
CA LEU A 50 -4.24 -5.42 -7.91
C LEU A 50 -5.32 -6.44 -8.26
N LYS A 51 -5.22 -7.63 -7.68
CA LYS A 51 -6.14 -8.75 -7.93
C LYS A 51 -6.99 -9.00 -6.69
N PRO A 52 -8.22 -8.45 -6.62
CA PRO A 52 -9.08 -8.69 -5.48
C PRO A 52 -9.51 -10.16 -5.43
N THR A 53 -9.43 -10.77 -4.25
CA THR A 53 -9.88 -12.16 -4.01
C THR A 53 -11.20 -12.19 -3.23
N PRO A 54 -12.08 -13.17 -3.47
CA PRO A 54 -13.38 -13.25 -2.79
C PRO A 54 -13.26 -13.67 -1.31
N LYS A 55 -12.13 -14.25 -0.92
CA LYS A 55 -11.79 -14.62 0.46
C LYS A 55 -10.50 -13.94 0.86
N ARG A 56 -10.29 -13.75 2.18
CA ARG A 56 -9.02 -13.26 2.74
C ARG A 56 -7.90 -14.24 2.37
N LYS A 57 -7.08 -13.85 1.40
CA LYS A 57 -5.93 -14.62 0.92
C LYS A 57 -4.74 -13.68 0.81
N TYR A 58 -3.64 -14.05 1.47
CA TYR A 58 -2.38 -13.35 1.32
C TYR A 58 -1.80 -13.56 -0.09
N GLN A 59 -1.29 -12.47 -0.65
CA GLN A 59 -0.70 -12.35 -1.97
C GLN A 59 0.68 -11.66 -1.84
N GLY A 60 1.42 -11.57 -2.95
CA GLY A 60 2.72 -10.90 -3.00
C GLY A 60 3.92 -11.82 -2.76
N THR A 61 5.10 -11.20 -2.75
CA THR A 61 6.40 -11.85 -2.57
C THR A 61 7.20 -11.18 -1.45
N ASN A 62 8.39 -11.71 -1.15
CA ASN A 62 9.32 -11.12 -0.19
C ASN A 62 9.90 -9.76 -0.64
N GLN A 63 9.61 -9.31 -1.87
CA GLN A 63 9.93 -7.95 -2.33
C GLN A 63 9.00 -6.90 -1.74
N THR A 64 7.81 -7.30 -1.27
CA THR A 64 6.87 -6.43 -0.54
C THR A 64 7.57 -5.86 0.70
N PHE A 65 7.44 -4.56 0.89
CA PHE A 65 7.90 -3.85 2.08
C PHE A 65 6.87 -2.81 2.48
N VAL A 66 6.95 -2.33 3.72
CA VAL A 66 6.23 -1.14 4.18
C VAL A 66 7.21 -0.05 4.59
N PHE A 67 6.78 1.21 4.59
CA PHE A 67 7.60 2.33 5.02
C PHE A 67 6.78 3.38 5.79
N THR A 68 7.48 4.24 6.52
CA THR A 68 6.89 5.41 7.20
C THR A 68 7.91 6.53 7.36
N THR A 69 7.44 7.78 7.35
CA THR A 69 8.21 8.99 7.68
C THR A 69 7.93 9.51 9.09
N LEU A 70 7.22 8.75 9.94
CA LEU A 70 6.84 9.16 11.30
C LEU A 70 8.02 9.64 12.16
N HIS A 71 9.22 9.14 11.90
CA HIS A 71 10.44 9.47 12.65
C HIS A 71 11.34 10.51 11.93
N GLY A 72 10.76 11.33 11.06
CA GLY A 72 11.47 12.32 10.25
C GLY A 72 11.93 11.73 8.92
N GLU A 73 12.96 10.89 8.94
CA GLU A 73 13.46 10.23 7.73
C GLU A 73 12.63 8.98 7.37
N PRO A 74 12.45 8.67 6.07
CA PRO A 74 11.77 7.46 5.64
C PRO A 74 12.46 6.20 6.17
N ARG A 75 11.73 5.41 6.96
CA ARG A 75 12.16 4.10 7.45
C ARG A 75 11.46 3.00 6.66
N LEU A 76 12.26 2.06 6.17
CA LEU A 76 11.82 0.91 5.40
C LEU A 76 11.79 -0.36 6.25
N PHE A 77 10.71 -1.12 6.19
CA PHE A 77 10.55 -2.42 6.84
C PHE A 77 10.34 -3.50 5.78
N ARG A 78 11.35 -4.35 5.60
CA ARG A 78 11.33 -5.47 4.65
C ARG A 78 10.80 -6.73 5.32
N ALA A 79 10.36 -7.69 4.51
CA ALA A 79 9.92 -8.99 5.02
C ALA A 79 10.99 -9.65 5.90
N THR A 80 10.61 -10.06 7.11
CA THR A 80 11.51 -10.69 8.10
C THR A 80 11.80 -12.14 7.79
N GLY A 81 10.95 -12.78 6.97
CA GLY A 81 10.98 -14.22 6.71
C GLY A 81 10.22 -15.06 7.76
N ALA A 82 9.62 -14.44 8.78
CA ALA A 82 8.84 -15.14 9.80
C ALA A 82 7.59 -15.84 9.24
N ASN A 83 6.97 -15.24 8.22
CA ASN A 83 5.81 -15.79 7.53
C ASN A 83 5.71 -15.18 6.11
N ARG A 84 4.65 -15.52 5.37
CA ARG A 84 4.41 -15.04 3.98
C ARG A 84 3.14 -14.17 3.88
N TYR A 85 2.80 -13.44 4.93
CA TYR A 85 1.57 -12.65 5.04
C TYR A 85 1.75 -11.23 4.47
N TYR A 86 2.18 -11.11 3.22
CA TYR A 86 2.65 -9.83 2.67
C TYR A 86 1.55 -8.79 2.46
N TYR A 87 0.50 -9.10 1.71
CA TYR A 87 -0.69 -8.24 1.61
C TYR A 87 -1.94 -9.02 1.24
N ILE A 88 -3.12 -8.47 1.54
CA ILE A 88 -4.45 -8.96 1.14
C ILE A 88 -5.09 -7.87 0.30
N CYS A 89 -5.69 -8.27 -0.83
CA CYS A 89 -6.52 -7.39 -1.65
C CYS A 89 -7.89 -8.03 -1.84
N MET A 90 -8.93 -7.32 -1.41
CA MET A 90 -10.35 -7.63 -1.61
C MET A 90 -11.03 -6.38 -2.15
N ASN A 91 -12.31 -6.49 -2.52
CA ASN A 91 -13.06 -5.33 -3.06
C ASN A 91 -13.32 -4.24 -2.01
N ASP A 92 -13.25 -4.60 -0.73
CA ASP A 92 -13.61 -3.82 0.44
C ASP A 92 -12.47 -3.69 1.46
N LEU A 93 -11.31 -4.27 1.15
CA LEU A 93 -10.15 -4.32 2.04
C LEU A 93 -8.85 -4.38 1.25
N LEU A 94 -7.91 -3.49 1.59
CA LEU A 94 -6.50 -3.62 1.20
C LEU A 94 -5.63 -3.55 2.46
N ALA A 95 -4.87 -4.60 2.74
CA ALA A 95 -4.05 -4.65 3.95
C ALA A 95 -2.64 -5.17 3.64
N PHE A 96 -1.64 -4.63 4.34
CA PHE A 96 -0.25 -5.06 4.31
C PHE A 96 0.15 -5.71 5.63
N GLY A 97 0.94 -6.76 5.54
CA GLY A 97 1.54 -7.44 6.68
C GLY A 97 0.54 -8.31 7.43
N GLY A 98 1.00 -8.92 8.51
CA GLY A 98 0.22 -9.85 9.32
C GLY A 98 1.10 -10.54 10.36
N GLY A 99 0.55 -11.54 11.04
CA GLY A 99 1.16 -12.18 12.21
C GLY A 99 1.00 -11.28 13.43
N GLY A 100 -0.22 -11.20 13.95
CA GLY A 100 -0.66 -10.15 14.88
C GLY A 100 -1.56 -9.15 14.16
N ASN A 101 -1.15 -7.88 14.12
CA ASN A 101 -1.89 -6.83 13.41
C ASN A 101 -1.47 -6.72 11.94
N PHE A 102 -2.22 -5.92 11.17
CA PHE A 102 -1.77 -5.43 9.87
C PHE A 102 -0.82 -4.25 10.07
N ALA A 103 0.27 -4.21 9.30
CA ALA A 103 1.14 -3.03 9.24
C ALA A 103 0.37 -1.82 8.70
N LEU A 104 -0.53 -2.05 7.75
CA LEU A 104 -1.46 -1.05 7.24
C LEU A 104 -2.74 -1.75 6.79
N HIS A 105 -3.88 -1.23 7.17
CA HIS A 105 -5.21 -1.71 6.76
C HIS A 105 -6.03 -0.52 6.27
N LEU A 106 -6.48 -0.61 5.02
CA LEU A 106 -7.31 0.38 4.35
C LEU A 106 -8.70 -0.22 4.12
N ASP A 107 -9.72 0.54 4.49
CA ASP A 107 -11.12 0.17 4.29
C ASP A 107 -11.60 0.42 2.85
N SER A 108 -12.89 0.18 2.62
CA SER A 108 -13.49 0.27 1.29
C SER A 108 -13.70 1.70 0.78
N ASP A 109 -13.83 2.67 1.70
CA ASP A 109 -14.13 4.07 1.40
C ASP A 109 -12.90 4.97 1.50
N LEU A 110 -11.73 4.42 1.84
CA LEU A 110 -10.44 5.10 1.89
C LEU A 110 -10.49 6.39 2.73
N LEU A 111 -11.36 6.44 3.73
CA LEU A 111 -11.47 7.54 4.68
C LEU A 111 -10.70 7.24 5.95
N SER A 112 -10.76 6.00 6.43
CA SER A 112 -10.09 5.58 7.65
C SER A 112 -9.13 4.42 7.42
N ALA A 113 -8.14 4.32 8.28
CA ALA A 113 -7.18 3.23 8.23
C ALA A 113 -6.69 2.87 9.62
N THR A 114 -6.15 1.66 9.72
CA THR A 114 -5.49 1.19 10.94
C THR A 114 -4.07 0.71 10.66
N SER A 115 -3.21 0.81 11.65
CA SER A 115 -1.82 0.37 11.59
C SER A 115 -1.39 -0.14 12.95
N GLY A 116 -0.66 -1.26 12.97
CA GLY A 116 -0.16 -1.83 14.20
C GLY A 116 1.12 -2.63 13.99
N PRO A 117 1.71 -3.12 15.09
CA PRO A 117 2.90 -3.96 15.00
C PRO A 117 2.57 -5.28 14.30
N CYS A 118 3.44 -5.70 13.38
CA CYS A 118 3.29 -6.95 12.64
C CYS A 118 4.60 -7.73 12.55
N GLU A 119 4.51 -9.07 12.63
CA GLU A 119 5.66 -9.95 12.52
C GLU A 119 6.24 -10.01 11.09
N THR A 120 5.38 -9.90 10.07
CA THR A 120 5.77 -10.07 8.66
C THR A 120 6.88 -9.11 8.26
N PHE A 121 6.80 -7.85 8.69
CA PHE A 121 7.77 -6.81 8.36
C PHE A 121 8.58 -6.36 9.59
N GLY A 122 8.24 -6.84 10.80
CA GLY A 122 8.83 -6.33 12.03
C GLY A 122 8.58 -4.84 12.24
N SER A 123 7.51 -4.32 11.64
CA SER A 123 7.13 -2.90 11.75
C SER A 123 6.38 -2.65 13.05
N LEU A 124 6.49 -1.42 13.56
CA LEU A 124 5.54 -0.87 14.53
C LEU A 124 4.37 -0.19 13.77
N CYS A 125 3.57 0.62 14.48
CA CYS A 125 2.60 1.51 13.85
C CYS A 125 3.31 2.46 12.86
N LEU A 126 2.76 2.56 11.65
CA LEU A 126 3.29 3.38 10.56
C LEU A 126 2.76 4.82 10.58
N ALA A 127 1.68 5.07 11.31
CA ALA A 127 1.05 6.38 11.46
C ALA A 127 1.20 6.90 12.91
N HIS A 128 0.77 8.13 13.16
CA HIS A 128 0.82 8.73 14.50
C HIS A 128 -0.04 7.97 15.53
N ASN A 129 -1.18 7.43 15.09
CA ASN A 129 -2.11 6.66 15.91
C ASN A 129 -2.41 5.29 15.27
N PRO A 130 -2.80 4.27 16.04
CA PRO A 130 -3.19 2.97 15.48
C PRO A 130 -4.44 3.00 14.61
N GLU A 131 -5.33 3.96 14.85
CA GLU A 131 -6.51 4.26 14.04
C GLU A 131 -6.47 5.74 13.66
N PHE A 132 -6.72 6.05 12.38
CA PHE A 132 -6.56 7.41 11.87
C PHE A 132 -7.35 7.64 10.59
N ASP A 133 -7.68 8.92 10.36
CA ASP A 133 -8.24 9.38 9.09
C ASP A 133 -7.13 9.56 8.06
N LEU A 134 -7.43 9.14 6.83
CA LEU A 134 -6.58 9.27 5.67
C LEU A 134 -6.74 10.65 5.05
N LYS A 135 -5.61 11.29 4.75
CA LYS A 135 -5.57 12.54 3.99
C LYS A 135 -5.70 12.29 2.49
N ASN A 136 -4.87 11.40 1.98
CA ASN A 136 -4.83 11.00 0.58
C ASN A 136 -4.19 9.62 0.43
N ILE A 137 -4.56 8.95 -0.66
CA ILE A 137 -3.91 7.70 -1.10
C ILE A 137 -3.57 7.84 -2.58
N GLU A 138 -2.37 7.41 -2.93
CA GLU A 138 -1.87 7.34 -4.29
C GLU A 138 -1.22 5.98 -4.55
N VAL A 139 -1.42 5.46 -5.74
CA VAL A 139 -0.73 4.27 -6.22
C VAL A 139 0.12 4.68 -7.42
N TRP A 140 1.41 4.45 -7.30
CA TRP A 140 2.42 4.82 -8.28
C TRP A 140 2.96 3.57 -8.95
N GLY A 141 2.84 3.50 -10.28
CA GLY A 141 3.40 2.44 -11.09
C GLY A 141 4.76 2.87 -11.64
N PHE A 142 5.66 1.90 -11.80
CA PHE A 142 6.91 2.15 -12.49
C PHE A 142 6.73 1.97 -13.99
N VAL A 143 6.91 3.03 -14.76
CA VAL A 143 6.84 2.98 -16.21
C VAL A 143 8.24 2.96 -16.81
N HIS A 144 8.47 2.02 -17.72
CA HIS A 144 9.62 2.07 -18.60
C HIS A 144 9.37 3.18 -19.63
N ILE A 145 10.08 4.30 -19.50
CA ILE A 145 10.25 5.23 -20.61
C ILE A 145 11.25 4.54 -21.54
N SER A 146 10.79 3.71 -22.48
CA SER A 146 11.63 3.32 -23.60
C SER A 146 11.67 4.51 -24.56
N ASN A 147 12.67 5.39 -24.39
CA ASN A 147 13.09 6.27 -25.46
C ASN A 147 13.83 5.43 -26.51
N TYR A 148 13.09 4.61 -27.26
CA TYR A 148 13.51 4.22 -28.59
C TYR A 148 12.55 4.90 -29.56
N LEU A 149 12.84 6.18 -29.79
CA LEU A 149 12.47 6.84 -31.04
C LEU A 149 13.25 6.13 -32.14
N THR A 150 12.52 5.54 -33.09
CA THR A 150 12.98 5.33 -34.47
C THR A 150 12.09 6.17 -35.36
#